data_AF-A0A920SKM7-F1
#
_entry.id   AF-A0A920SKM7-F1
#
_cell.length_a   1.000
_cell.length_b   1.000
_cell.length_c   1.000
_cell.angle_alpha   90.00
_cell.angle_beta   90.00
_cell.angle_gamma   90.00
#
_symmetry.space_group_name_H-M   'P 1'
#
loop_
_entity.id
_entity.type
_entity.pdbx_description
1 polymer ?
#
loop_
_entity_poly.entity_id
_entity_poly.type
_entity_poly.pdbx_seq_one_letter_code
_entity_poly.pdbx_strand_id
1 'polypeptide(L)' 'MVHAENYEVIGWLTQRLLEAGHVEPRYHAVAHAGVAEAEASHRAINLGQLADVPVLLVHVSEPEAIDAIELHRTMA' A
#
# COMPACT_ATOMS: atom_id res chain seq x y z
N MET A 1 8.50 2.58 -11.52
CA MET A 1 8.03 3.35 -10.34
C MET A 1 6.63 2.91 -10.02
N VAL A 2 6.27 2.72 -8.75
CA VAL A 2 4.98 2.17 -8.33
C VAL A 2 4.41 3.00 -7.18
N HIS A 3 3.19 3.49 -7.34
CA HIS A 3 2.31 3.90 -6.24
C HIS A 3 1.75 2.62 -5.63
N ALA A 4 2.17 2.29 -4.41
CA ALA A 4 1.88 0.98 -3.82
C ALA A 4 0.77 1.10 -2.77
N GLU A 5 -0.49 1.04 -3.20
CA GLU A 5 -1.64 0.87 -2.31
C GLU A 5 -2.61 -0.17 -2.88
N ASN A 6 -3.24 -0.96 -2.01
CA ASN A 6 -4.22 -1.95 -2.44
C ASN A 6 -5.57 -1.31 -2.74
N TYR A 7 -5.85 -1.12 -4.03
CA TYR A 7 -7.10 -0.54 -4.54
C TYR A 7 -8.36 -1.24 -4.03
N GLU A 8 -8.38 -2.57 -3.97
CA GLU A 8 -9.57 -3.33 -3.56
C GLU A 8 -9.85 -3.16 -2.06
N VAL A 9 -8.79 -3.15 -1.23
CA VAL A 9 -8.93 -2.89 0.21
C VAL A 9 -9.45 -1.47 0.46
N ILE A 10 -8.90 -0.48 -0.24
CA ILE A 10 -9.34 0.92 -0.14
C ILE A 10 -10.80 1.05 -0.59
N GLY A 11 -11.17 0.45 -1.72
CA GLY A 11 -12.53 0.45 -2.24
C GLY A 11 -13.52 -0.18 -1.25
N TRP A 12 -13.16 -1.33 -0.67
CA TRP A 12 -13.96 -2.01 0.33
C TRP A 12 -14.16 -1.17 1.60
N LEU A 13 -13.09 -0.57 2.14
CA LEU A 13 -13.19 0.32 3.31
C LEU A 13 -14.00 1.58 2.99
N THR A 14 -13.79 2.16 1.81
CA THR A 14 -14.52 3.35 1.35
C THR A 14 -16.03 3.08 1.32
N GLN A 15 -16.46 1.96 0.72
CA GLN A 15 -17.88 1.62 0.67
C GLN A 15 -18.48 1.49 2.07
N ARG A 16 -17.80 0.80 2.98
CA ARG A 16 -18.26 0.63 4.37
C ARG A 16 -18.37 1.94 5.13
N LEU A 17 -17.41 2.85 4.95
CA LEU A 17 -17.43 4.18 5.56
C LEU A 17 -18.63 4.98 5.04
N LEU A 18 -18.85 4.99 3.72
CA LEU A 18 -20.00 5.67 3.11
C LEU A 18 -21.34 5.09 3.58
N GLU A 19 -21.47 3.76 3.64
CA GLU A 19 -22.65 3.08 4.18
C GLU A 19 -22.93 3.43 5.65
N ALA A 20 -21.88 3.67 6.44
CA ALA A 20 -21.97 4.13 7.83
C ALA A 20 -22.22 5.65 7.97
N GLY A 21 -22.37 6.38 6.86
CA GLY A 21 -22.58 7.83 6.85
C GLY A 21 -21.32 8.66 7.12
N HIS A 22 -20.14 8.04 7.04
CA HIS A 22 -18.85 8.69 7.23
C HIS A 22 -18.35 9.32 5.93
N VAL A 23 -18.83 10.53 5.64
CA VAL A 23 -18.65 11.20 4.34
C VAL A 23 -17.65 12.37 4.38
N GLU A 24 -17.18 12.76 5.57
CA GLU A 24 -16.26 13.87 5.73
C GLU A 24 -14.81 13.53 5.30
N PRO A 25 -14.00 14.50 4.82
CA PRO A 25 -12.67 14.24 4.26
C PRO A 25 -11.70 13.46 5.17
N ARG A 26 -11.85 13.54 6.50
CA ARG A 26 -11.05 12.77 7.46
C ARG A 26 -11.13 11.26 7.25
N TYR A 27 -12.23 10.77 6.67
CA TYR A 27 -12.43 9.34 6.41
C TYR A 27 -11.69 8.85 5.17
N HIS A 28 -11.16 9.75 4.34
CA HIS A 28 -10.23 9.38 3.27
C HIS A 28 -8.99 8.67 3.84
N ALA A 29 -8.35 9.24 4.86
CA ALA A 29 -7.20 8.61 5.52
C ALA A 29 -7.57 7.26 6.17
N VAL A 30 -8.80 7.12 6.67
CA VAL A 30 -9.27 5.85 7.25
C VAL A 30 -9.48 4.77 6.19
N ALA A 31 -9.95 5.14 4.99
CA ALA A 31 -10.09 4.21 3.86
C ALA A 31 -8.73 3.75 3.32
N HIS A 32 -7.72 4.62 3.40
CA HIS A 32 -6.33 4.34 3.05
C HIS A 32 -5.57 3.75 4.26
N ALA A 33 -6.10 2.67 4.83
CA ALA A 33 -5.47 2.02 5.98
C ALA A 33 -4.08 1.48 5.62
N GLY A 34 -3.09 1.66 6.49
CA GLY A 34 -1.69 1.35 6.18
C GLY A 34 -1.39 -0.10 5.74
N VAL A 35 -2.23 -1.06 6.15
CA VAL A 35 -2.17 -2.45 5.65
C VAL A 35 -2.31 -2.54 4.12
N ALA A 36 -3.05 -1.61 3.50
CA ALA A 36 -3.20 -1.53 2.06
C ALA A 36 -1.90 -1.07 1.36
N GLU A 37 -1.15 -0.15 1.97
CA GLU A 37 0.17 0.27 1.47
C GLU A 37 1.20 -0.84 1.64
N ALA A 38 1.24 -1.45 2.84
CA ALA A 38 2.18 -2.52 3.16
C ALA A 38 2.02 -3.74 2.23
N GLU A 39 0.79 -4.24 2.05
CA GLU A 39 0.52 -5.37 1.15
C GLU A 39 0.96 -5.05 -0.28
N ALA A 40 0.57 -3.88 -0.80
CA ALA A 40 0.89 -3.50 -2.17
C ALA A 40 2.40 -3.30 -2.36
N SER A 41 3.11 -2.83 -1.33
CA SER A 41 4.57 -2.70 -1.33
C SER A 41 5.25 -4.07 -1.42
N HIS A 42 4.85 -5.03 -0.59
CA HIS A 42 5.34 -6.41 -0.67
C HIS A 42 5.06 -7.03 -2.05
N ARG A 43 3.84 -6.86 -2.57
CA ARG A 43 3.45 -7.39 -3.88
C ARG A 43 4.27 -6.77 -5.01
N ALA A 44 4.47 -5.45 -4.99
CA ALA A 44 5.28 -4.78 -6.01
C ALA A 44 6.74 -5.25 -5.98
N ILE A 45 7.32 -5.44 -4.80
CA ILE A 45 8.69 -5.97 -4.65
C ILE A 45 8.79 -7.39 -5.21
N ASN A 46 7.88 -8.29 -4.82
CA ASN A 46 7.88 -9.68 -5.29
C ASN A 46 7.73 -9.77 -6.83
N LEU A 47 6.90 -8.93 -7.43
CA LEU A 47 6.75 -8.86 -8.88
C LEU A 47 8.02 -8.33 -9.56
N GLY A 48 8.69 -7.35 -8.96
CA GLY A 48 9.99 -6.85 -9.43
C GLY A 48 11.07 -7.93 -9.41
N GLN A 49 11.12 -8.72 -8.33
CA GLN A 49 12.03 -9.86 -8.21
C GLN A 49 11.75 -10.93 -9.26
N LEU A 50 10.48 -11.31 -9.44
CA LEU A 50 10.08 -12.28 -10.46
C LEU A 50 10.47 -11.82 -11.87
N ALA A 51 10.33 -10.52 -12.15
CA ALA A 51 10.66 -9.92 -13.43
C ALA A 51 12.15 -9.56 -13.59
N ASP A 52 12.97 -9.74 -12.57
CA ASP A 52 14.38 -9.34 -12.52
C ASP A 52 14.61 -7.87 -12.90
N VAL A 53 13.79 -6.97 -12.33
CA VAL A 53 13.90 -5.52 -12.55
C VAL A 53 13.89 -4.73 -11.25
N PRO A 54 14.65 -3.61 -11.17
CA PRO A 54 14.60 -2.74 -10.01
C PRO A 54 13.23 -2.04 -9.91
N VAL A 55 12.68 -2.00 -8.70
CA VAL A 55 11.43 -1.31 -8.38
C VAL A 55 11.71 -0.09 -7.50
N LEU A 56 11.15 1.05 -7.89
CA LEU A 56 11.08 2.26 -7.06
C LEU A 56 9.65 2.43 -6.54
N LEU A 57 9.46 2.27 -5.23
CA LEU A 57 8.23 2.64 -4.54
C LEU A 57 8.26 4.15 -4.24
N VAL A 58 7.22 4.86 -4.64
CA VAL A 58 7.11 6.31 -4.45
C VAL A 58 6.21 6.64 -3.25
N HIS A 59 6.40 7.84 -2.67
CA HIS A 59 5.59 8.43 -1.59
C HIS A 59 5.18 7.43 -0.49
N VAL A 60 6.14 6.62 -0.05
CA VAL A 60 5.98 5.69 1.07
C VAL A 60 5.62 6.48 2.33
N SER A 61 4.56 6.06 3.01
CA SER A 61 4.01 6.77 4.16
C SER A 61 3.79 5.89 5.40
N GLU A 62 3.86 4.57 5.25
CA GLU A 62 3.58 3.61 6.33
C GLU A 62 4.85 2.89 6.82
N PRO A 63 5.04 2.71 8.14
CA PRO A 63 6.19 1.99 8.69
C PRO A 63 6.33 0.57 8.15
N GLU A 64 5.22 -0.17 8.02
CA GLU A 64 5.21 -1.55 7.54
C GLU A 64 5.62 -1.64 6.05
N ALA A 65 5.38 -0.59 5.27
CA ALA A 65 5.88 -0.50 3.90
C ALA A 65 7.41 -0.27 3.86
N ILE A 66 7.96 0.47 4.83
CA ILE A 66 9.42 0.62 4.99
C ILE A 66 10.05 -0.72 5.39
N ASP A 67 9.46 -1.45 6.34
CA ASP A 67 9.94 -2.77 6.75
C ASP A 67 10.01 -3.75 5.56
N ALA A 68 9.00 -3.71 4.68
CA ALA A 68 8.99 -4.48 3.45
C ALA A 68 10.17 -4.13 2.52
N ILE A 69 10.51 -2.84 2.39
CA ILE A 69 11.63 -2.38 1.57
C ILE A 69 12.97 -2.83 2.17
N GLU A 70 13.18 -2.63 3.47
CA GLU A 70 14.42 -2.98 4.16
C GLU A 70 14.71 -4.48 4.15
N LEU A 71 13.66 -5.30 4.35
CA LEU A 71 13.77 -6.76 4.27
C LEU A 71 14.36 -7.21 2.93
N HIS A 72 13.95 -6.60 1.82
CA HIS A 72 14.37 -7.04 0.48
C HIS A 72 15.63 -6.34 -0.02
N ARG A 73 15.99 -5.17 0.50
CA ARG A 73 17.27 -4.51 0.21
C ARG A 73 18.47 -5.30 0.73
N THR A 74 18.33 -5.99 1.85
CA THR A 74 19.42 -6.75 2.49
C THR A 74 19.63 -8.14 1.90
N MET A 75 18.71 -8.61 1.05
CA MET A 75 18.77 -9.93 0.41
C MET A 75 19.43 -9.93 -0.98
N ALA A 76 19.79 -8.76 -1.51
CA ALA A 76 20.49 -8.56 -2.79
C ALA A 76 21.96 -8.21 -2.56
#